data_AF-A0A356C130-F1
#
_entry.id   AF-A0A356C130-F1
#
_cell.length_a   1.000
_cell.length_b   1.000
_cell.length_c   1.000
_cell.angle_alpha   90.00
_cell.angle_beta   90.00
_cell.angle_gamma   90.00
#
_symmetry.space_group_name_H-M   'P 1'
#
loop_
_entity.id
_entity.type
_entity.pdbx_description
1 polymer ?
#
loop_
_entity_poly.entity_id
_entity_poly.type
_entity_poly.pdbx_seq_one_letter_code
_entity_poly.pdbx_strand_id
1 'polypeptide(L)' 'MGDVSIFLQHLTNGISLGSLYALIAIGYTMVYGILRLINFAHGDIFMLGVYLTFYGVIYTPLPWWLVFILAPL' A
#
# COMPACT_ATOMS: atom_id res chain seq x y z
N MET A 1 8.36 -31.83 -32.77
CA MET A 1 7.74 -30.62 -33.37
C MET A 1 6.81 -30.02 -32.32
N GLY A 2 7.34 -29.29 -31.35
CA GLY A 2 6.55 -28.74 -30.24
C GLY A 2 7.35 -27.81 -29.33
N ASP A 3 8.66 -28.02 -29.23
CA ASP A 3 9.51 -27.29 -28.29
C ASP A 3 9.66 -25.81 -28.66
N VAL A 4 9.84 -25.50 -29.95
CA VAL A 4 9.98 -24.12 -30.44
C VAL A 4 8.66 -23.35 -30.30
N SER A 5 7.51 -24.00 -30.55
CA SER A 5 6.19 -23.38 -30.37
C SER A 5 5.89 -23.10 -28.90
N ILE A 6 6.27 -24.01 -28.00
CA ILE A 6 6.09 -23.84 -26.55
C ILE A 6 6.98 -22.71 -26.04
N PHE A 7 8.24 -22.65 -26.49
CA PHE A 7 9.15 -21.55 -26.16
C PHE A 7 8.61 -20.18 -26.61
N LEU A 8 8.13 -20.08 -27.86
CA LEU A 8 7.50 -18.86 -28.39
C LEU A 8 6.24 -18.46 -27.61
N GLN A 9 5.44 -19.42 -27.18
CA GLN A 9 4.26 -19.18 -26.35
C GLN A 9 4.64 -18.65 -24.96
N HIS A 10 5.64 -19.24 -24.30
CA HIS A 10 6.14 -18.75 -23.02
C HIS A 10 6.75 -17.36 -23.11
N LEU A 11 7.50 -17.08 -24.19
CA LEU A 11 8.07 -15.77 -24.44
C LEU A 11 6.96 -14.71 -24.58
N THR A 12 5.93 -15.01 -25.36
CA THR A 12 4.79 -14.11 -25.57
C THR A 12 4.03 -13.89 -24.26
N ASN A 13 3.73 -14.96 -23.52
CA ASN A 13 3.07 -14.87 -22.22
C ASN A 13 3.89 -14.06 -21.20
N GLY A 14 5.22 -14.24 -21.18
CA GLY A 14 6.13 -13.49 -20.32
C GLY A 14 6.15 -12.00 -20.65
N ILE A 15 6.14 -11.64 -21.93
CA ILE A 15 6.08 -10.23 -22.38
C ILE A 15 4.70 -9.62 -22.05
N SER A 16 3.60 -10.36 -22.27
CA SER A 16 2.26 -9.87 -21.94
C SER A 16 2.09 -9.61 -20.43
N LEU A 17 2.50 -10.55 -19.58
CA LEU A 17 2.45 -10.36 -18.12
C LEU A 17 3.44 -9.30 -17.65
N GLY A 18 4.66 -9.30 -18.18
CA GLY A 18 5.69 -8.31 -17.86
C GLY A 18 5.28 -6.88 -18.23
N SER A 19 4.63 -6.69 -19.38
CA SER A 19 4.13 -5.38 -19.80
C SER A 19 2.95 -4.90 -18.96
N LEU A 20 2.06 -5.80 -18.53
CA LEU A 20 0.98 -5.49 -17.59
C LEU A 20 1.57 -5.00 -16.25
N TYR A 21 2.56 -5.71 -15.70
CA TYR A 21 3.22 -5.27 -14.46
C TYR A 21 4.02 -3.98 -14.63
N ALA A 22 4.69 -3.79 -15.77
CA ALA A 22 5.38 -2.55 -16.08
C ALA A 22 4.41 -1.36 -16.18
N LEU A 23 3.24 -1.55 -16.80
CA LEU A 23 2.18 -0.53 -16.86
C LEU A 23 1.62 -0.19 -15.49
N ILE A 24 1.41 -1.18 -14.63
CA ILE A 24 0.98 -0.95 -13.24
C ILE A 24 2.03 -0.11 -12.50
N ALA A 25 3.30 -0.50 -12.59
CA ALA A 25 4.40 0.23 -11.96
C ALA A 25 4.50 1.67 -12.48
N ILE A 26 4.42 1.86 -13.80
CA ILE A 26 4.40 3.19 -14.42
C ILE A 26 3.21 4.01 -13.93
N GLY A 27 2.00 3.41 -13.86
CA GLY A 27 0.82 4.07 -13.32
C GLY A 27 1.01 4.56 -11.89
N TYR A 28 1.56 3.72 -11.00
CA TYR A 28 1.88 4.13 -9.63
C TYR A 28 2.95 5.22 -9.57
N THR A 29 4.04 5.10 -10.35
CA THR A 29 5.08 6.14 -10.39
C THR A 29 4.57 7.45 -10.99
N MET A 30 3.59 7.42 -11.90
CA MET A 30 2.98 8.61 -12.45
C MET A 30 2.09 9.29 -11.41
N VAL A 31 1.22 8.53 -10.75
CA VAL A 31 0.36 9.03 -9.67
C VAL A 31 1.19 9.70 -8.58
N TYR A 32 2.23 9.03 -8.08
CA TYR A 32 3.06 9.57 -6.99
C TYR A 32 4.20 10.49 -7.45
N GLY A 33 4.62 10.42 -8.71
CA GLY A 33 5.71 11.22 -9.27
C GLY A 33 5.31 12.65 -9.63
N ILE A 34 4.04 12.87 -10.03
CA ILE A 34 3.52 14.24 -10.27
C ILE A 34 3.18 14.93 -8.95
N LEU A 35 2.80 14.16 -7.92
CA LEU A 35 2.37 14.71 -6.64
C LEU A 35 3.47 15.55 -5.94
N ARG A 36 4.77 15.36 -6.25
CA ARG A 36 5.96 16.14 -5.79
C ARG A 36 6.11 16.39 -4.28
N LEU A 37 5.09 16.02 -3.52
CA LEU A 37 4.93 16.02 -2.08
C LEU A 37 4.30 14.65 -1.81
N ILE A 38 5.12 13.69 -1.42
CA ILE A 38 4.59 12.54 -0.67
C ILE A 38 3.80 13.19 0.46
N ASN A 39 2.50 12.96 0.50
CA ASN A 39 1.65 13.55 1.52
C ASN A 39 2.08 12.99 2.88
N PHE A 40 3.05 13.64 3.53
CA PHE A 40 3.55 13.27 4.85
C PHE A 40 2.48 13.43 5.92
N ALA A 41 1.36 14.10 5.62
CA ALA A 41 0.20 14.15 6.49
C ALA A 41 -0.40 12.75 6.74
N HIS A 42 -0.15 11.76 5.88
CA HIS A 42 -0.57 10.39 6.16
C HIS A 42 0.18 9.79 7.36
N GLY A 43 1.46 10.14 7.54
CA GLY A 43 2.23 9.79 8.73
C GLY A 43 1.80 10.58 9.97
N ASP A 44 1.45 11.86 9.79
CA ASP A 44 0.98 12.72 10.90
C ASP A 44 -0.39 12.28 11.42
N ILE A 45 -1.34 11.93 10.54
CA ILE A 45 -2.66 11.39 10.92
C ILE A 45 -2.49 10.08 11.67
N PHE A 46 -1.62 9.18 11.17
CA PHE A 46 -1.32 7.92 11.86
C PHE A 46 -0.67 8.15 13.24
N MET A 47 0.24 9.13 13.36
CA MET A 47 0.80 9.51 14.65
C MET A 47 -0.28 10.02 15.61
N LEU A 48 -1.22 10.84 15.14
CA LEU A 48 -2.32 11.33 15.97
C LEU A 48 -3.20 10.19 16.48
N GLY A 49 -3.56 9.20 15.64
CA GLY A 49 -4.33 8.02 16.07
C GLY A 49 -3.61 7.20 17.14
N VAL A 50 -2.29 7.02 17.01
CA VAL A 50 -1.47 6.32 18.01
C VAL A 50 -1.39 7.11 19.32
N TYR A 51 -1.18 8.43 19.28
CA TYR A 51 -1.15 9.25 20.49
C TYR A 51 -2.49 9.29 21.22
N LEU A 52 -3.61 9.39 20.48
CA LEU A 52 -4.95 9.32 21.04
C LEU A 52 -5.20 8.00 21.75
N THR A 53 -4.76 6.89 21.15
CA THR A 53 -4.86 5.56 21.77
C THR A 53 -3.99 5.46 23.02
N PHE A 54 -2.74 5.92 22.96
CA PHE A 54 -1.80 5.90 24.10
C PHE A 54 -2.35 6.68 25.30
N TYR A 55 -2.77 7.93 25.09
CA TYR A 55 -3.34 8.73 26.18
C TYR A 55 -4.71 8.22 26.63
N GLY A 56 -5.52 7.67 25.72
CA GLY A 56 -6.79 7.02 26.06
C GLY A 56 -6.60 5.85 27.02
N VAL A 57 -5.60 4.99 26.79
CA VAL A 57 -5.28 3.87 27.69
C VAL A 57 -4.78 4.34 29.07
N ILE A 58 -4.07 5.47 29.12
CA ILE A 58 -3.52 6.00 30.38
C ILE A 58 -4.58 6.67 31.24
N TYR A 59 -5.45 7.49 30.64
CA TYR A 59 -6.39 8.34 31.38
C TYR A 59 -7.79 7.75 31.52
N THR A 60 -8.16 6.76 30.70
CA THR A 60 -9.43 6.05 30.85
C THR A 60 -9.21 4.67 31.46
N PRO A 61 -10.09 4.21 32.37
CA PRO A 61 -10.04 2.85 32.90
C PRO A 61 -10.54 1.80 31.88
N LEU A 62 -10.69 2.18 30.61
CA LEU A 62 -11.14 1.30 29.55
C LEU A 62 -10.01 0.35 29.15
N PRO A 63 -10.32 -0.92 28.91
CA PRO A 63 -9.30 -1.85 28.50
C PRO A 63 -8.85 -1.55 27.06
N TRP A 64 -7.57 -1.79 26.76
CA TRP A 64 -6.84 -1.30 25.57
C TRP A 64 -7.57 -1.50 24.23
N TRP A 65 -8.12 -2.67 23.99
CA TRP A 65 -8.96 -3.04 22.84
C TRP A 65 -10.16 -2.13 22.60
N LEU A 66 -10.83 -1.64 23.65
CA LEU A 66 -11.95 -0.69 23.54
C LEU A 66 -11.47 0.71 23.14
N VAL A 67 -10.31 1.14 23.64
CA VAL A 67 -9.71 2.43 23.31
C VAL A 67 -9.28 2.46 21.84
N PHE A 68 -8.74 1.37 21.31
CA PHE A 68 -8.38 1.24 19.89
C PHE A 68 -9.57 1.32 18.93
N ILE A 69 -10.77 0.92 19.36
CA ILE A 69 -11.99 1.02 18.54
C ILE A 69 -12.56 2.44 18.58
N LEU A 70 -12.41 3.14 19.72
CA LEU A 70 -12.96 4.48 19.93
C LEU A 70 -12.03 5.60 19.42
N ALA A 71 -10.72 5.38 19.44
CA ALA A 71 -9.75 6.30 18.83
C ALA A 71 -9.78 6.09 17.30
N PRO A 72 -10.03 7.13 16.49
CA PRO A 72 -9.90 7.01 15.05
C PRO A 72 -8.43 6.76 14.68
N LEU A 73 -8.21 5.86 13.73
CA LEU A 73 -6.93 5.54 13.10
C LEU A 73 -6.16 6.79 12.66
#